data_AF-A0AAW6RBA8-F1
#
_entry.id   AF-A0AAW6RBA8-F1
#
_cell.length_a   1.000
_cell.length_b   1.000
_cell.length_c   1.000
_cell.angle_alpha   90.00
_cell.angle_beta   90.00
_cell.angle_gamma   90.00
#
_symmetry.space_group_name_H-M   'P 1'
#
loop_
_entity.id
_entity.type
_entity.pdbx_description
1 polymer ?
#
loop_
_entity_poly.entity_id
_entity_poly.type
_entity_poly.pdbx_seq_one_letter_code
_entity_poly.pdbx_strand_id
1 'polypeptide(L)'
;MINAEINALHHSIQALRHQLVTLKTRYGDADSVRRMVNDLDRLDIDLHDFEQNPPKLKPQQKPGQDRVYVPDSKSDESAWLGAQDEGLGFHSRERTK
;
A
#
# COMPACT_ATOMS: atom_id res chain seq x y z
N MET A 1 -4.06 24.55 6.81
CA MET A 1 -4.08 23.86 5.51
C MET A 1 -4.65 22.47 5.70
N ILE A 2 -3.97 21.52 6.38
CA ILE A 2 -4.43 20.12 6.56
C ILE A 2 -5.94 19.94 6.84
N ASN A 3 -6.52 20.71 7.77
CA ASN A 3 -7.95 20.59 8.08
C ASN A 3 -8.88 20.92 6.89
N ALA A 4 -8.50 21.83 6.01
CA ALA A 4 -9.28 22.13 4.80
C ALA A 4 -9.21 20.98 3.79
N GLU A 5 -8.04 20.36 3.63
CA GLU A 5 -7.91 19.18 2.77
C GLU A 5 -8.64 17.97 3.35
N ILE A 6 -8.57 17.73 4.66
CA ILE A 6 -9.35 16.69 5.35
C ILE A 6 -10.84 16.92 5.20
N ASN A 7 -11.31 18.16 5.39
CA ASN A 7 -12.72 18.48 5.14
C ASN A 7 -13.10 18.21 3.69
N ALA A 8 -12.26 18.58 2.71
CA ALA A 8 -12.53 18.29 1.30
C ALA A 8 -12.62 16.77 1.02
N LEU A 9 -11.81 15.96 1.70
CA LEU A 9 -11.92 14.49 1.63
C LEU A 9 -13.26 14.00 2.18
N HIS A 10 -13.68 14.46 3.36
CA HIS A 10 -15.00 14.14 3.93
C HIS A 10 -16.14 14.46 2.95
N HIS A 11 -16.12 15.65 2.35
CA HIS A 11 -17.14 16.04 1.36
C HIS A 11 -17.12 15.13 0.12
N SER A 12 -15.93 14.75 -0.33
CA SER A 12 -15.76 13.86 -1.50
C SER A 12 -16.28 12.45 -1.22
N ILE A 13 -16.02 11.90 -0.03
CA ILE A 13 -16.53 10.60 0.42
C ILE A 13 -18.06 10.62 0.44
N GLN A 14 -18.68 11.68 0.97
CA GLN A 14 -20.14 11.80 0.99
C GLN A 14 -20.72 11.91 -0.44
N ALA A 15 -20.10 12.69 -1.32
CA ALA A 15 -20.52 12.79 -2.71
C ALA A 15 -20.45 11.44 -3.44
N LEU A 16 -19.36 10.67 -3.25
CA LEU A 16 -19.21 9.33 -3.79
C LEU A 16 -20.29 8.38 -3.25
N ARG A 17 -20.63 8.48 -1.96
CA ARG A 17 -21.68 7.66 -1.34
C ARG A 17 -23.02 7.86 -2.04
N HIS A 18 -23.41 9.11 -2.32
CA HIS A 18 -24.63 9.42 -3.08
C HIS A 18 -24.59 8.89 -4.52
N GLN A 19 -23.44 8.99 -5.19
CA GLN A 19 -23.27 8.47 -6.55
C GLN A 19 -23.39 6.94 -6.58
N LEU A 20 -22.80 6.23 -5.61
CA LEU A 20 -22.90 4.77 -5.51
C LEU A 20 -24.31 4.29 -5.20
N VAL A 21 -25.10 5.03 -4.41
CA VAL A 21 -26.54 4.75 -4.24
C VAL A 21 -27.26 4.82 -5.59
N THR A 22 -26.94 5.83 -6.41
CA THR A 22 -27.52 5.96 -7.76
C THR A 22 -27.14 4.78 -8.65
N LEU A 23 -25.88 4.32 -8.61
CA LEU A 23 -25.44 3.14 -9.33
C LEU A 23 -26.15 1.87 -8.85
N LYS A 24 -26.29 1.70 -7.53
CA LYS A 24 -27.00 0.55 -6.95
C LYS A 24 -28.47 0.50 -7.37
N THR A 25 -29.14 1.65 -7.42
CA THR A 25 -30.53 1.74 -7.91
C THR A 25 -30.63 1.36 -9.39
N ARG A 26 -29.64 1.73 -10.22
CA ARG A 26 -29.66 1.45 -11.66
C ARG A 26 -29.24 0.01 -12.01
N TYR A 27 -28.22 -0.51 -11.34
CA TYR A 27 -27.56 -1.77 -11.71
C TYR A 27 -27.80 -2.90 -10.70
N GLY A 28 -28.53 -2.65 -9.61
CA GLY A 28 -28.76 -3.61 -8.55
C GLY A 28 -27.49 -3.93 -7.75
N ASP A 29 -27.48 -5.08 -7.09
CA ASP A 29 -26.35 -5.52 -6.26
C ASP A 29 -25.25 -6.24 -7.06
N ALA A 30 -24.84 -5.62 -8.18
CA ALA A 30 -23.73 -6.13 -8.97
C ALA A 30 -22.43 -6.16 -8.16
N ASP A 31 -21.60 -7.20 -8.36
CA ASP A 31 -20.33 -7.39 -7.66
C ASP A 31 -19.44 -6.15 -7.67
N SER A 32 -19.36 -5.45 -8.81
CA SER A 32 -18.56 -4.23 -8.94
C SER A 32 -19.09 -3.07 -8.08
N VAL A 33 -20.42 -2.90 -8.01
CA VAL A 33 -21.07 -1.87 -7.17
C VAL A 33 -20.82 -2.16 -5.70
N ARG A 34 -20.99 -3.43 -5.28
CA ARG A 34 -20.73 -3.85 -3.90
C ARG A 34 -19.26 -3.65 -3.50
N ARG A 35 -18.30 -3.95 -4.39
CA ARG A 35 -16.87 -3.66 -4.15
C ARG A 35 -16.63 -2.16 -3.96
N MET A 36 -17.16 -1.31 -4.84
CA MET A 36 -16.99 0.15 -4.70
C MET A 36 -17.58 0.69 -3.38
N VAL A 37 -18.72 0.16 -2.92
CA VAL A 37 -19.30 0.53 -1.62
C VAL A 37 -18.36 0.12 -0.47
N ASN A 38 -17.84 -1.11 -0.51
CA ASN A 38 -16.89 -1.57 0.49
C ASN A 38 -15.60 -0.75 0.49
N ASP A 39 -15.09 -0.38 -0.68
CA ASP A 39 -13.89 0.44 -0.82
C ASP A 39 -14.12 1.84 -0.25
N LEU A 40 -15.32 2.41 -0.45
CA LEU A 40 -15.68 3.71 0.12
C LEU A 40 -15.81 3.66 1.64
N ASP A 41 -16.40 2.60 2.20
CA ASP A 41 -16.47 2.42 3.65
C ASP A 41 -15.07 2.23 4.25
N ARG A 42 -14.16 1.55 3.55
CA ARG A 42 -12.74 1.45 3.95
C ARG A 42 -12.04 2.81 3.95
N LEU A 43 -12.25 3.63 2.92
CA LEU A 43 -11.67 4.97 2.87
C LEU A 43 -12.14 5.87 4.01
N ASP A 44 -13.40 5.73 4.44
CA ASP A 44 -13.96 6.48 5.58
C ASP A 44 -13.29 6.07 6.90
N ILE A 45 -13.07 4.76 7.09
CA ILE A 45 -12.32 4.21 8.23
C ILE A 45 -10.87 4.70 8.20
N ASP A 46 -10.19 4.60 7.07
CA ASP A 46 -8.79 5.01 6.92
C ASP A 46 -8.62 6.52 7.19
N LEU A 47 -9.58 7.34 6.77
CA LEU A 47 -9.58 8.79 7.06
C LEU A 47 -9.75 9.06 8.56
N HIS A 48 -10.68 8.35 9.21
CA HIS A 48 -10.85 8.45 10.66
C HIS A 48 -9.58 8.05 11.40
N ASP A 49 -8.97 6.93 11.02
CA ASP A 49 -7.72 6.44 11.62
C ASP A 49 -6.57 7.42 11.42
N PHE A 50 -6.49 8.05 10.23
CA PHE A 50 -5.53 9.11 9.95
C PHE A 50 -5.74 10.34 10.84
N GLU A 51 -6.99 10.74 11.09
CA GLU A 51 -7.30 11.86 11.98
C GLU A 51 -6.96 11.56 13.44
N GLN A 52 -7.19 10.33 13.91
CA GLN A 52 -6.85 9.90 15.27
C GLN A 52 -5.34 9.70 15.47
N ASN A 53 -4.66 9.13 14.47
CA ASN A 53 -3.27 8.74 14.53
C ASN A 53 -2.50 9.22 13.28
N PRO A 54 -2.31 10.54 13.12
CA PRO A 54 -1.66 11.07 11.93
C PRO A 54 -0.22 10.55 11.85
N PRO A 55 0.21 10.04 10.68
CA PRO A 55 1.58 9.59 10.50
C PRO A 55 2.54 10.75 10.70
N LYS A 56 3.74 10.45 11.21
CA LYS A 56 4.81 11.45 11.28
C LYS A 56 5.09 11.98 9.89
N LEU A 57 5.14 13.31 9.74
CA LEU A 57 5.55 13.94 8.50
C LEU A 57 6.88 13.33 8.06
N LYS A 58 6.94 12.82 6.82
CA LYS A 58 8.18 12.31 6.27
C LYS A 58 9.20 13.45 6.30
N PRO A 59 10.39 13.26 6.91
CA PRO A 59 11.44 14.25 6.79
C PRO A 59 11.73 14.44 5.31
N GLN A 60 11.98 15.69 4.90
CA GLN A 60 12.41 15.99 3.55
C GLN A 60 13.64 15.11 3.24
N GLN A 61 13.47 14.11 2.36
CA GLN A 61 14.56 13.23 1.98
C GLN A 61 15.65 14.10 1.35
N LYS A 62 16.82 14.14 1.99
CA LYS A 62 17.99 14.75 1.37
C LYS A 62 18.37 13.89 0.14
N PRO A 63 18.76 14.48 -1.00
CA PRO A 63 19.24 13.72 -2.14
C PRO A 63 20.31 12.72 -1.69
N GLY A 64 20.06 11.42 -1.89
CA GLY A 64 20.98 10.35 -1.50
C GLY A 64 20.62 9.55 -0.24
N GLN A 65 19.57 9.91 0.52
CA GLN A 65 19.15 9.14 1.71
C GLN A 65 18.49 7.78 1.42
N ASP A 66 17.94 7.58 0.22
CA ASP A 66 17.36 6.27 -0.18
C ASP A 66 18.42 5.26 -0.66
N ARG A 67 19.71 5.62 -0.59
CA ARG A 67 20.80 4.71 -0.89
C ARG A 67 21.26 4.03 0.39
N VAL A 68 20.87 2.77 0.54
CA VAL A 68 21.52 1.88 1.51
C VAL A 68 22.87 1.48 0.93
N TYR A 69 23.95 1.82 1.64
CA TYR A 69 25.30 1.37 1.27
C TYR A 69 25.36 -0.16 1.43
N VAL A 70 25.62 -0.86 0.33
CA VAL A 70 25.94 -2.29 0.33
C VAL A 70 27.47 -2.38 0.26
N PRO A 71 28.15 -2.92 1.29
CA PRO A 71 29.59 -3.09 1.25
C PRO A 71 30.03 -4.03 0.12
N ASP A 72 31.15 -3.73 -0.53
CA ASP A 72 31.77 -4.62 -1.55
C ASP A 72 32.45 -5.86 -0.93
N SER A 73 32.48 -5.96 0.41
CA SER A 73 32.96 -7.15 1.10
C SER A 73 32.07 -8.34 0.79
N LYS A 74 32.67 -9.54 0.68
CA LYS A 74 31.90 -10.78 0.56
C LYS A 74 30.88 -10.87 1.71
N SER A 75 29.65 -11.24 1.37
CA SER A 75 28.63 -11.56 2.35
C SER A 75 29.09 -12.74 3.22
N ASP A 76 28.68 -12.74 4.49
CA ASP A 76 28.93 -13.86 5.39
C ASP A 76 28.18 -15.11 4.87
N GLU A 77 28.92 -16.08 4.35
CA GLU A 77 28.36 -17.32 3.80
C GLU A 77 27.65 -18.15 4.89
N SER A 78 28.05 -17.99 6.16
CA SER A 78 27.44 -18.72 7.27
C SER A 78 26.02 -18.26 7.59
N ALA A 79 25.68 -17.00 7.26
CA ALA A 79 24.33 -16.47 7.38
C ALA A 79 23.32 -17.18 6.45
N TRP A 80 23.81 -17.89 5.43
CA TRP A 80 23.01 -18.60 4.42
C TRP A 80 23.03 -20.13 4.59
N LEU A 81 23.77 -20.66 5.59
CA LEU A 81 23.78 -22.08 5.91
C LEU A 81 22.42 -22.49 6.50
N GLY A 82 21.73 -23.44 5.87
CA GLY A 82 20.40 -23.90 6.28
C GLY A 82 19.22 -23.20 5.59
N ALA A 83 19.45 -22.04 4.93
CA ALA A 83 18.43 -21.36 4.10
C ALA A 83 18.09 -22.11 2.79
N GLN A 84 18.73 -23.27 2.56
CA GLN A 84 18.57 -24.13 1.39
C GLN A 84 17.31 -25.02 1.49
N ASP A 85 16.74 -25.15 2.70
CA ASP A 85 15.65 -26.07 3.04
C ASP A 85 14.25 -25.53 2.66
N GLU A 86 14.15 -24.27 2.21
CA GLU A 86 12.88 -23.70 1.72
C GLU A 86 12.56 -24.05 0.26
N GLY A 87 13.37 -24.92 -0.37
CA GLY A 87 12.96 -25.66 -1.56
C GLY A 87 12.66 -24.84 -2.82
N LEU A 88 13.13 -23.59 -2.93
CA LEU A 88 12.94 -22.74 -4.11
C LEU A 88 14.19 -21.91 -4.45
N GLY A 89 15.17 -22.52 -5.10
CA GLY A 89 16.02 -21.78 -6.04
C GLY A 89 17.53 -21.73 -5.77
N PHE A 90 18.22 -22.88 -5.83
CA PHE A 90 19.57 -22.90 -6.42
C PHE A 90 19.79 -24.21 -7.17
N HIS A 91 19.19 -24.33 -8.36
CA HIS A 91 19.68 -25.30 -9.34
C HIS A 91 20.81 -24.63 -10.09
N SER A 92 22.05 -24.97 -9.75
CA SER A 92 23.20 -24.74 -10.61
C SER A 92 22.90 -25.40 -11.96
N ARG A 93 22.40 -24.62 -12.93
CA ARG A 93 22.43 -25.05 -14.31
C ARG A 93 23.84 -24.78 -14.80
N GLU A 94 24.42 -25.77 -15.48
CA GLU A 94 25.73 -25.60 -16.11
C GLU A 94 25.71 -24.34 -16.97
N ARG A 95 26.74 -23.51 -16.79
CA ARG A 95 26.97 -22.33 -17.63
C ARG A 95 27.14 -22.82 -19.06
N THR A 96 26.21 -22.47 -19.95
CA THR A 96 26.35 -22.73 -21.39
C THR A 96 27.70 -22.23 -21.86
N LYS A 97 28.43 -23.10 -22.59
CA LYS A 97 29.76 -22.83 -23.14
C LYS A 97 29.75 -21.70 -24.16
#